data_AF-A0A2W4Y6F3-F1
#
_entry.id   AF-A0A2W4Y6F3-F1
#
_cell.length_a   1.000
_cell.length_b   1.000
_cell.length_c   1.000
_cell.angle_alpha   90.00
_cell.angle_beta   90.00
_cell.angle_gamma   90.00
#
_symmetry.space_group_name_H-M   'P 1'
#
loop_
_entity.id
_entity.type
_entity.pdbx_description
1 polymer ?
#
loop_
_entity_poly.entity_id
_entity_poly.type
_entity_poly.pdbx_seq_one_letter_code
_entity_poly.pdbx_strand_id
1 'polypeptide(L)'
;MTGFDAFAILVILASAAAGWVRGGTRELITLLSFVLAAFVALVALPFTAPLGRALIDPDWIGSIFAAILSFLVLYFGVRLLGSSISKRAQAHPTLGSIDRLFGILVGTGRALVLLGAVHLLVVAVMPGERTPRWLTEATLQPLTASAASAIQWALPGIGRGMDAVTPVVDSSVRRGFSDDDALQTPQTGNTSPAAPNE
;
A
#
# COMPACT_ATOMS: atom_id res chain seq x y z
N MET A 1 -11.94 5.21 -30.87
CA MET A 1 -11.55 4.55 -29.60
C MET A 1 -10.04 4.47 -29.58
N THR A 2 -9.43 5.01 -28.53
CA THR A 2 -7.97 5.01 -28.33
C THR A 2 -7.50 3.64 -27.80
N GLY A 3 -6.19 3.37 -27.83
CA GLY A 3 -5.63 2.16 -27.20
C GLY A 3 -5.90 2.10 -25.69
N PHE A 4 -6.04 3.26 -25.04
CA PHE A 4 -6.44 3.36 -23.65
C PHE A 4 -7.86 2.91 -23.41
N ASP A 5 -8.80 3.22 -24.31
CA ASP A 5 -10.19 2.77 -24.19
C ASP A 5 -10.25 1.24 -24.22
N ALA A 6 -9.54 0.60 -25.16
CA ALA A 6 -9.47 -0.86 -25.24
C ALA A 6 -8.86 -1.48 -23.98
N PHE A 7 -7.78 -0.91 -23.47
CA PHE A 7 -7.14 -1.33 -22.23
C PHE A 7 -8.08 -1.19 -21.02
N ALA A 8 -8.71 -0.02 -20.87
CA ALA A 8 -9.62 0.26 -19.76
C ALA A 8 -10.84 -0.67 -19.77
N ILE A 9 -11.43 -0.91 -20.94
CA ILE A 9 -12.53 -1.87 -21.11
C ILE A 9 -12.07 -3.27 -20.72
N LEU A 10 -10.90 -3.70 -21.20
CA LEU A 10 -10.35 -5.02 -20.87
C LEU A 10 -10.15 -5.18 -19.36
N VAL A 11 -9.59 -4.18 -18.69
CA VAL A 11 -9.36 -4.18 -17.24
C VAL A 11 -10.70 -4.24 -16.47
N ILE A 12 -11.69 -3.44 -16.87
CA ILE A 12 -13.02 -3.43 -16.25
C ILE A 12 -13.69 -4.80 -16.42
N LEU A 13 -13.73 -5.33 -17.65
CA LEU A 13 -14.36 -6.61 -17.94
C LEU A 13 -13.66 -7.77 -17.23
N ALA A 14 -12.32 -7.82 -17.26
CA ALA A 14 -11.55 -8.86 -16.58
C ALA A 14 -11.76 -8.81 -15.06
N SER A 15 -11.80 -7.62 -14.46
CA SER A 15 -12.01 -7.47 -13.02
C SER A 15 -13.46 -7.79 -12.62
N ALA A 16 -14.45 -7.38 -13.43
CA ALA A 16 -15.84 -7.75 -13.25
C ALA A 16 -16.06 -9.27 -13.36
N ALA A 17 -15.46 -9.90 -14.36
CA ALA A 17 -15.52 -11.36 -14.56
C ALA A 17 -14.85 -12.11 -13.40
N ALA A 18 -13.68 -11.64 -12.94
CA ALA A 18 -13.04 -12.19 -11.75
C ALA A 18 -13.93 -12.07 -10.51
N GLY A 19 -14.61 -10.92 -10.34
CA GLY A 19 -15.58 -10.69 -9.28
C GLY A 19 -16.78 -11.64 -9.34
N TRP A 20 -17.31 -11.89 -10.54
CA TRP A 20 -18.37 -12.86 -10.77
C TRP A 20 -17.96 -14.29 -10.38
N VAL A 21 -16.77 -14.74 -10.79
CA VAL A 21 -16.27 -16.09 -10.48
C VAL A 21 -16.01 -16.26 -8.99
N ARG A 22 -15.50 -15.21 -8.33
CA ARG A 22 -15.10 -15.26 -6.92
C ARG A 22 -16.27 -15.06 -5.96
N GLY A 23 -17.29 -14.29 -6.34
CA GLY A 23 -18.42 -13.92 -5.50
C GLY A 23 -18.13 -12.72 -4.60
N GLY A 24 -19.15 -11.90 -4.35
CA GLY A 24 -19.07 -10.64 -3.60
C GLY A 24 -18.70 -10.84 -2.14
N THR A 25 -19.22 -11.86 -1.48
CA THR A 25 -18.92 -12.19 -0.08
C THR A 25 -17.45 -12.49 0.11
N ARG A 26 -16.84 -13.24 -0.82
CA ARG A 26 -15.39 -13.52 -0.74
C ARG A 26 -14.56 -12.28 -0.97
N GLU A 27 -15.01 -11.38 -1.86
CA GLU A 27 -14.32 -10.11 -2.09
C GLU A 27 -14.48 -9.17 -0.89
N LEU A 28 -15.66 -9.11 -0.27
CA LEU A 28 -15.92 -8.33 0.96
C LEU A 28 -15.10 -8.85 2.14
N ILE A 29 -15.03 -10.17 2.35
CA ILE A 29 -14.14 -10.75 3.38
C ILE A 29 -12.70 -10.37 3.08
N THR A 30 -12.28 -10.41 1.82
CA THR A 30 -10.92 -10.03 1.42
C THR A 30 -10.63 -8.55 1.73
N LEU A 31 -11.55 -7.65 1.38
CA LEU A 31 -11.48 -6.21 1.66
C LEU A 31 -11.48 -5.91 3.16
N LEU A 32 -12.40 -6.52 3.90
CA LEU A 32 -12.50 -6.31 5.34
C LEU A 32 -11.26 -6.86 6.06
N SER A 33 -10.77 -8.04 5.64
CA SER A 33 -9.51 -8.60 6.17
C SER A 33 -8.33 -7.68 5.87
N PHE A 34 -8.30 -7.08 4.67
CA PHE A 34 -7.27 -6.11 4.28
C PHE A 34 -7.29 -4.87 5.16
N VAL A 35 -8.44 -4.22 5.31
CA VAL A 35 -8.59 -2.99 6.11
C VAL A 35 -8.29 -3.27 7.58
N LEU A 36 -8.84 -4.35 8.13
CA LEU A 36 -8.61 -4.73 9.52
C LEU A 36 -7.14 -5.06 9.78
N ALA A 37 -6.50 -5.84 8.90
CA ALA A 37 -5.09 -6.17 9.03
C ALA A 37 -4.20 -4.93 8.92
N ALA A 38 -4.51 -4.01 8.01
CA ALA A 38 -3.77 -2.74 7.89
C ALA A 38 -3.88 -1.91 9.18
N PHE A 39 -5.10 -1.75 9.70
CA PHE A 39 -5.32 -1.02 10.94
C PHE A 39 -4.57 -1.66 12.13
N VAL A 40 -4.72 -2.96 12.33
CA VAL A 40 -4.06 -3.67 13.44
C VAL A 40 -2.55 -3.66 13.27
N ALA A 41 -2.02 -3.82 12.06
CA ALA A 41 -0.58 -3.76 11.81
C ALA A 41 0.01 -2.38 12.12
N LEU A 42 -0.71 -1.30 11.77
CA LEU A 42 -0.29 0.07 12.11
C LEU A 42 -0.31 0.32 13.62
N VAL A 43 -1.35 -0.16 14.33
CA VAL A 43 -1.43 -0.05 15.79
C VAL A 43 -0.34 -0.89 16.48
N ALA A 44 -0.01 -2.05 15.92
CA ALA A 44 1.02 -2.94 16.44
C ALA A 44 2.46 -2.50 16.05
N LEU A 45 2.60 -1.53 15.16
CA LEU A 45 3.90 -1.11 14.61
C LEU A 45 4.94 -0.71 15.67
N PRO A 46 4.59 0.00 16.78
CA PRO A 46 5.56 0.33 17.82
C PRO A 46 6.18 -0.92 18.48
N PHE A 47 5.47 -2.04 18.50
CA PHE A 47 5.94 -3.30 19.07
C PHE A 47 6.68 -4.15 18.04
N THR A 48 6.31 -4.09 16.76
CA THR A 48 6.92 -4.91 15.70
C THR A 48 8.13 -4.24 15.05
N ALA A 49 8.20 -2.91 15.04
CA ALA A 49 9.29 -2.15 14.44
C ALA A 49 10.67 -2.44 15.05
N PRO A 50 10.85 -2.58 16.39
CA PRO A 50 12.15 -2.92 16.97
C PRO A 50 12.69 -4.26 16.47
N LEU A 51 11.80 -5.26 16.30
CA LEU A 51 12.17 -6.57 15.76
C LEU A 51 12.62 -6.47 14.29
N GLY A 52 11.94 -5.63 13.49
CA GLY A 52 12.34 -5.43 12.10
C GLY A 52 13.68 -4.70 11.95
N ARG A 53 13.92 -3.68 12.79
CA ARG A 53 15.20 -2.95 12.83
C ARG A 53 16.37 -3.85 13.24
N ALA A 54 16.15 -4.76 14.18
CA ALA A 54 17.18 -5.72 14.58
C ALA A 54 17.55 -6.74 13.49
N LEU A 55 16.73 -6.89 12.43
CA LEU A 55 16.95 -7.85 11.36
C LEU A 55 17.45 -7.21 10.06
N ILE A 56 17.17 -5.92 9.83
CA ILE A 56 17.43 -5.24 8.56
C ILE A 56 17.95 -3.84 8.80
N ASP A 57 19.17 -3.61 8.31
CA ASP A 57 19.76 -2.29 8.16
C ASP A 57 19.44 -1.71 6.77
N PRO A 58 19.20 -0.39 6.65
CA PRO A 58 19.05 0.60 7.73
C PRO A 58 17.67 0.57 8.42
N ASP A 59 17.61 1.13 9.63
CA ASP A 59 16.45 1.13 10.55
C ASP A 59 15.09 1.52 9.94
N TRP A 60 15.08 2.48 9.00
CA TRP A 60 13.85 2.90 8.34
C TRP A 60 13.30 1.80 7.42
N ILE A 61 14.18 1.02 6.77
CA ILE A 61 13.81 -0.17 6.00
C ILE A 61 13.33 -1.27 6.95
N GLY A 62 14.03 -1.50 8.07
CA GLY A 62 13.60 -2.46 9.09
C GLY A 62 12.20 -2.17 9.64
N SER A 63 11.87 -0.89 9.83
CA SER A 63 10.53 -0.45 10.25
C SER A 63 9.46 -0.72 9.19
N ILE A 64 9.74 -0.40 7.92
CA ILE A 64 8.83 -0.67 6.80
C ILE A 64 8.62 -2.19 6.64
N PHE A 65 9.70 -2.97 6.74
CA PHE A 65 9.64 -4.41 6.68
C PHE A 65 8.77 -5.00 7.79
N ALA A 66 8.95 -4.55 9.04
CA ALA A 66 8.10 -4.96 10.15
C ALA A 66 6.62 -4.63 9.91
N ALA A 67 6.32 -3.44 9.37
CA ALA A 67 4.95 -3.04 9.01
C ALA A 67 4.34 -3.99 7.97
N ILE A 68 5.07 -4.24 6.88
CA ILE A 68 4.63 -5.11 5.78
C ILE A 68 4.45 -6.54 6.28
N LEU A 69 5.42 -7.07 7.02
CA LEU A 69 5.37 -8.45 7.51
C LEU A 69 4.21 -8.65 8.48
N SER A 70 4.03 -7.74 9.43
CA SER A 70 2.91 -7.77 10.39
C SER A 70 1.57 -7.73 9.66
N PHE A 71 1.45 -6.82 8.69
CA PHE A 71 0.28 -6.70 7.83
C PHE A 71 -0.02 -8.01 7.10
N LEU A 72 0.98 -8.62 6.44
CA LEU A 72 0.78 -9.86 5.68
C LEU A 72 0.35 -11.01 6.58
N VAL A 73 1.02 -11.20 7.72
CA VAL A 73 0.69 -12.26 8.69
C VAL A 73 -0.77 -12.10 9.17
N LEU A 74 -1.14 -10.89 9.59
CA LEU A 74 -2.51 -10.59 10.03
C LEU A 74 -3.53 -10.79 8.90
N TYR A 75 -3.24 -10.26 7.70
CA TYR A 75 -4.12 -10.34 6.55
C TYR A 75 -4.41 -11.78 6.16
N PHE A 76 -3.39 -12.60 6.00
CA PHE A 76 -3.58 -14.02 5.65
C PHE A 76 -4.26 -14.79 6.78
N GLY A 77 -3.94 -14.48 8.05
CA GLY A 77 -4.61 -15.07 9.21
C GLY A 77 -6.12 -14.79 9.22
N VAL A 78 -6.52 -13.51 9.20
CA VAL A 78 -7.93 -13.10 9.18
C VAL A 78 -8.65 -13.63 7.95
N ARG A 79 -8.01 -13.59 6.78
CA ARG A 79 -8.59 -14.08 5.54
C ARG A 79 -8.83 -15.58 5.54
N LEU A 80 -7.90 -16.39 6.06
CA LEU A 80 -8.09 -17.84 6.16
C LEU A 80 -9.27 -18.17 7.07
N LEU A 81 -9.36 -17.50 8.23
CA LEU A 81 -10.48 -17.66 9.16
C LEU A 81 -11.81 -17.25 8.52
N GLY A 82 -11.88 -16.07 7.91
CA GLY A 82 -13.10 -15.58 7.25
C GLY A 82 -13.54 -16.46 6.06
N SER A 83 -12.59 -16.94 5.27
CA SER A 83 -12.90 -17.81 4.12
C SER A 83 -13.44 -19.18 4.53
N SER A 84 -13.03 -19.69 5.69
CA SER A 84 -13.49 -20.98 6.23
C SER A 84 -14.93 -20.89 6.74
N ILE A 85 -15.32 -19.75 7.30
CA ILE A 85 -16.69 -19.47 7.77
C ILE A 85 -17.64 -19.33 6.56
N SER A 86 -17.20 -18.64 5.50
CA SER A 86 -18.00 -18.41 4.29
C SER A 86 -18.38 -19.71 3.55
N LYS A 87 -17.50 -20.74 3.58
CA LYS A 87 -17.79 -22.05 2.98
C LYS A 87 -18.97 -22.77 3.61
N ARG A 88 -19.26 -22.55 4.90
CA ARG A 88 -20.39 -23.17 5.61
C ARG A 88 -21.73 -22.47 5.34
N ALA A 89 -21.71 -21.20 4.94
CA ALA A 89 -22.91 -20.41 4.66
C ALA A 89 -23.44 -20.58 3.21
N GLN A 90 -22.64 -21.06 2.27
CA GLN A 90 -22.97 -21.16 0.84
C GLN A 90 -23.86 -22.38 0.45
N ALA A 91 -24.54 -23.03 1.41
CA ALA A 91 -25.36 -24.21 1.16
C ALA A 91 -26.70 -23.93 0.43
N HIS A 92 -27.08 -22.67 0.22
CA HIS A 92 -28.36 -22.31 -0.42
C HIS A 92 -28.19 -21.72 -1.84
N PRO A 93 -28.77 -22.34 -2.89
CA PRO A 93 -28.57 -21.97 -4.31
C PRO A 93 -29.04 -20.56 -4.69
N THR A 94 -30.06 -20.01 -4.04
CA THR A 94 -30.69 -18.73 -4.40
C THR A 94 -29.87 -17.51 -3.96
N LEU A 95 -29.04 -17.64 -2.94
CA LEU A 95 -28.15 -16.57 -2.45
C LEU A 95 -26.90 -16.40 -3.34
N GLY A 96 -26.57 -17.39 -4.17
CA GLY A 96 -25.38 -17.38 -5.01
C GLY A 96 -25.43 -16.38 -6.17
N SER A 97 -26.60 -16.10 -6.74
CA SER A 97 -26.73 -15.18 -7.88
C SER A 97 -26.54 -13.72 -7.47
N ILE A 98 -27.10 -13.33 -6.32
CA ILE A 98 -26.94 -11.97 -5.77
C ILE A 98 -25.50 -11.74 -5.30
N ASP A 99 -24.88 -12.76 -4.72
CA ASP A 99 -23.46 -12.72 -4.32
C ASP A 99 -22.56 -12.43 -5.53
N ARG A 100 -22.82 -13.05 -6.69
CA ARG A 100 -22.05 -12.80 -7.91
C ARG A 100 -22.26 -11.41 -8.49
N LEU A 101 -23.47 -10.84 -8.38
CA LEU A 101 -23.74 -9.45 -8.77
C LEU A 101 -22.94 -8.47 -7.90
N PHE A 102 -22.92 -8.66 -6.58
CA PHE A 102 -22.04 -7.89 -5.70
C PHE A 102 -20.56 -8.08 -6.08
N GLY A 103 -20.16 -9.30 -6.45
CA GLY A 103 -18.83 -9.59 -6.99
C GLY A 103 -18.48 -8.74 -8.22
N ILE A 104 -19.40 -8.63 -9.19
CA ILE A 104 -19.23 -7.76 -10.37
C ILE A 104 -19.05 -6.29 -9.96
N LEU A 105 -19.89 -5.79 -9.04
CA LEU A 105 -19.83 -4.40 -8.58
C LEU A 105 -18.48 -4.09 -7.92
N VAL A 106 -18.04 -4.95 -7.00
CA VAL A 106 -16.74 -4.78 -6.33
C VAL A 106 -15.59 -4.92 -7.33
N GLY A 107 -15.67 -5.90 -8.24
CA GLY A 107 -14.68 -6.10 -9.31
C GLY A 107 -14.56 -4.88 -10.22
N THR A 108 -15.69 -4.30 -10.63
CA THR A 108 -15.73 -3.07 -11.44
C THR A 108 -15.17 -1.88 -10.66
N GLY A 109 -15.59 -1.69 -9.39
CA GLY A 109 -15.07 -0.63 -8.54
C GLY A 109 -13.55 -0.69 -8.38
N ARG A 110 -12.99 -1.90 -8.19
CA ARG A 110 -11.54 -2.12 -8.13
C ARG A 110 -10.83 -1.73 -9.44
N ALA A 111 -11.42 -2.08 -10.59
CA ALA A 111 -10.88 -1.67 -11.88
C ALA A 111 -10.89 -0.14 -12.04
N LEU A 112 -11.96 0.53 -11.61
CA LEU A 112 -12.03 2.00 -11.63
C LEU A 112 -10.97 2.62 -10.73
N VAL A 113 -10.76 2.10 -9.52
CA VAL A 113 -9.68 2.57 -8.63
C VAL A 113 -8.31 2.40 -9.30
N LEU A 114 -8.06 1.24 -9.92
CA LEU A 114 -6.79 1.00 -10.62
C LEU A 114 -6.59 1.96 -11.79
N LEU A 115 -7.62 2.16 -12.62
CA LEU A 115 -7.57 3.08 -13.76
C LEU A 115 -7.44 4.54 -13.31
N GLY A 116 -8.11 4.93 -12.22
CA GLY A 116 -7.97 6.25 -11.60
C GLY A 116 -6.55 6.48 -11.06
N ALA A 117 -5.95 5.47 -10.43
CA ALA A 117 -4.56 5.53 -9.97
C ALA A 117 -3.58 5.68 -11.14
N VAL A 118 -3.79 4.93 -12.24
CA VAL A 118 -3.01 5.10 -13.48
C VAL A 118 -3.18 6.50 -14.05
N HIS A 119 -4.41 7.02 -14.09
CA HIS A 119 -4.68 8.39 -14.54
C HIS A 119 -3.91 9.42 -13.69
N LEU A 120 -3.99 9.31 -12.36
CA LEU A 120 -3.24 10.18 -11.43
C LEU A 120 -1.74 10.09 -11.67
N LEU A 121 -1.20 8.88 -11.84
CA LEU A 121 0.22 8.68 -12.09
C LEU A 121 0.65 9.36 -13.39
N VAL A 122 -0.10 9.19 -14.47
CA VAL A 122 0.22 9.80 -15.78
C VAL A 122 0.17 11.33 -15.68
N VAL A 123 -0.87 11.89 -15.05
CA VAL A 123 -1.00 13.34 -14.88
C VAL A 123 0.07 13.91 -13.95
N ALA A 124 0.44 13.17 -12.89
CA ALA A 124 1.50 13.58 -11.97
C ALA A 124 2.88 13.59 -12.63
N VAL A 125 3.18 12.62 -13.50
CA VAL A 125 4.46 12.55 -14.23
C VAL A 125 4.51 13.54 -15.39
N MET A 126 3.38 13.79 -16.06
CA MET A 126 3.30 14.63 -17.27
C MET A 126 2.16 15.65 -17.19
N PRO A 127 2.29 16.69 -16.34
CA PRO A 127 1.23 17.66 -16.12
C PRO A 127 0.99 18.57 -17.34
N GLY A 128 -0.27 18.98 -17.54
CA GLY A 128 -0.67 19.97 -18.55
C GLY A 128 -0.61 19.42 -19.98
N GLU A 129 -0.09 20.21 -20.91
CA GLU A 129 0.01 19.88 -22.35
C GLU A 129 0.89 18.66 -22.65
N ARG A 130 1.64 18.17 -21.67
CA ARG A 130 2.45 16.96 -21.78
C ARG A 130 1.65 15.67 -21.55
N THR A 131 0.38 15.78 -21.15
CA THR A 131 -0.48 14.60 -20.97
C THR A 131 -0.67 13.91 -22.33
N PRO A 132 -0.37 12.61 -22.43
CA PRO A 132 -0.37 11.94 -23.72
C PRO A 132 -1.75 11.93 -24.38
N ARG A 133 -1.79 12.20 -25.70
CA ARG A 133 -3.04 12.24 -26.49
C ARG A 133 -3.86 10.96 -26.40
N TRP A 134 -3.21 9.80 -26.25
CA TRP A 134 -3.91 8.52 -26.07
C TRP A 134 -4.75 8.45 -24.79
N LEU A 135 -4.46 9.28 -23.78
CA LEU A 135 -5.24 9.42 -22.55
C LEU A 135 -6.24 10.57 -22.66
N THR A 136 -5.80 11.74 -23.15
CA THR A 136 -6.62 12.96 -23.21
C THR A 136 -7.77 12.84 -24.22
N GLU A 137 -7.57 12.14 -25.34
CA GLU A 137 -8.58 11.93 -26.38
C GLU A 137 -9.41 10.65 -26.15
N ALA A 138 -9.17 9.92 -25.05
CA ALA A 138 -9.87 8.68 -24.77
C ALA A 138 -11.34 8.95 -24.41
N THR A 139 -12.23 8.09 -24.89
CA THR A 139 -13.67 8.18 -24.56
C THR A 139 -13.92 7.92 -23.07
N LEU A 140 -13.10 7.06 -22.45
CA LEU A 140 -13.15 6.75 -21.02
C LEU A 140 -12.31 7.69 -20.15
N GLN A 141 -11.69 8.73 -20.73
CA GLN A 141 -10.98 9.76 -19.99
C GLN A 141 -11.80 10.33 -18.82
N PRO A 142 -13.06 10.80 -18.99
CA PRO A 142 -13.83 11.39 -17.88
C PRO A 142 -14.16 10.37 -16.78
N LEU A 143 -14.33 9.10 -17.13
CA LEU A 143 -14.55 8.03 -16.16
C LEU A 143 -13.30 7.81 -15.30
N THR A 144 -12.13 7.75 -15.91
CA THR A 144 -10.86 7.58 -15.17
C THR A 144 -10.47 8.81 -14.38
N ALA A 145 -10.78 10.01 -14.88
CA ALA A 145 -10.63 11.27 -14.16
C ALA A 145 -11.56 11.35 -12.93
N SER A 146 -12.82 10.92 -13.04
CA SER A 146 -13.73 10.88 -11.90
C SER A 146 -13.29 9.85 -10.85
N ALA A 147 -12.81 8.68 -11.27
CA ALA A 147 -12.20 7.71 -10.37
C ALA A 147 -10.94 8.27 -9.67
N ALA A 148 -10.09 8.99 -10.40
CA ALA A 148 -8.93 9.69 -9.86
C ALA A 148 -9.34 10.75 -8.81
N SER A 149 -10.40 11.51 -9.07
CA SER A 149 -10.95 12.48 -8.10
C SER A 149 -11.50 11.80 -6.85
N ALA A 150 -12.17 10.65 -6.98
CA ALA A 150 -12.63 9.88 -5.82
C ALA A 150 -11.46 9.38 -4.94
N ILE A 151 -10.35 8.96 -5.56
CA ILE A 151 -9.12 8.61 -4.85
C ILE A 151 -8.54 9.82 -4.13
N GLN A 152 -8.42 10.96 -4.82
CA GLN A 152 -7.93 12.20 -4.22
C GLN A 152 -8.79 12.67 -3.05
N TRP A 153 -10.11 12.49 -3.12
CA TRP A 153 -11.00 12.83 -2.00
C TRP A 153 -10.79 11.92 -0.77
N ALA A 154 -10.44 10.65 -0.99
CA ALA A 154 -10.09 9.73 0.09
C ALA A 154 -8.68 9.99 0.67
N LEU A 155 -7.76 10.56 -0.13
CA LEU A 155 -6.35 10.73 0.20
C LEU A 155 -6.07 11.60 1.45
N PRO A 156 -6.76 12.73 1.72
CA PRO A 156 -6.60 13.50 2.97
C PRO A 156 -6.86 12.67 4.23
N GLY A 157 -7.74 11.68 4.16
CA GLY A 157 -7.97 10.73 5.26
C GLY A 157 -6.72 9.89 5.54
N ILE A 158 -6.02 9.47 4.49
CA ILE A 158 -4.77 8.70 4.56
C ILE A 158 -3.61 9.60 5.01
N GLY A 159 -3.52 10.83 4.47
CA GLY A 159 -2.50 11.83 4.83
C GLY A 159 -2.48 12.16 6.31
N ARG A 160 -3.64 12.46 6.91
CA ARG A 160 -3.74 12.71 8.37
C ARG A 160 -3.37 11.50 9.22
N GLY A 161 -3.63 10.29 8.73
CA GLY A 161 -3.20 9.04 9.37
C GLY A 161 -1.68 8.84 9.31
N MET A 162 -1.05 9.23 8.19
CA MET A 162 0.41 9.23 8.05
C MET A 162 1.07 10.33 8.88
N ASP A 163 0.50 11.54 8.96
CA ASP A 163 1.01 12.64 9.78
C ASP A 163 1.08 12.25 11.27
N ALA A 164 0.12 11.46 11.75
CA ALA A 164 0.14 10.91 13.10
C ALA A 164 1.29 9.92 13.36
N VAL A 165 1.80 9.28 12.31
CA VAL A 165 2.91 8.30 12.38
C VAL A 165 4.26 8.94 12.00
N THR A 166 4.24 10.05 11.27
CA THR A 166 5.42 10.80 10.79
C THR A 166 6.42 11.19 11.89
N PRO A 167 6.02 11.71 13.08
CA PRO A 167 7.02 12.05 14.12
C PRO A 167 7.74 10.83 14.69
N VAL A 168 7.11 9.65 14.67
CA VAL A 168 7.73 8.38 15.09
C VAL A 168 8.74 7.88 14.06
N VAL A 169 8.45 8.11 12.78
CA VAL A 169 9.34 7.76 11.66
C VAL A 169 10.52 8.72 11.59
N ASP A 170 10.28 10.03 11.64
CA ASP A 170 11.32 11.08 11.55
C ASP A 170 12.31 10.99 12.72
N SER A 171 11.81 10.76 13.93
CA SER A 171 12.68 10.55 15.10
C SER A 171 13.50 9.26 15.04
N SER A 172 13.04 8.25 14.29
CA SER A 172 13.81 7.02 14.07
C SER A 172 14.89 7.21 13.00
N VAL A 173 14.58 7.92 11.93
CA VAL A 173 15.54 8.26 10.85
C VAL A 173 16.65 9.15 11.39
N ARG A 174 16.30 10.23 12.12
CA ARG A 174 17.29 11.14 12.72
C ARG A 174 18.18 10.46 13.76
N ARG A 175 17.65 9.48 14.51
CA ARG A 175 18.43 8.73 15.52
C ARG A 175 19.40 7.75 14.88
N GLY A 176 19.02 7.08 13.79
CA GLY A 176 19.93 6.21 13.03
C GLY A 176 21.13 6.95 12.45
N PHE A 177 20.95 8.19 11.96
CA PHE A 177 22.06 8.99 11.46
C PHE A 177 22.99 9.54 12.55
N SER A 178 22.52 9.71 13.80
CA SER A 178 23.34 10.23 14.90
C SER A 178 24.22 9.17 15.57
N ASP A 179 23.87 7.88 15.47
CA ASP A 179 24.70 6.80 16.03
C ASP A 179 25.89 6.45 15.11
N ASP A 180 25.80 6.74 13.80
CA ASP A 180 26.91 6.56 12.85
C ASP A 180 28.04 7.61 13.03
N ASP A 181 27.71 8.84 13.48
CA ASP A 181 28.69 9.89 13.77
C ASP A 181 29.50 9.63 15.07
N ALA A 182 29.08 8.66 15.89
CA ALA A 182 29.76 8.32 17.14
C ALA A 182 30.97 7.36 16.97
N LEU A 183 31.24 6.86 15.76
CA LEU A 183 32.30 5.87 15.50
C LEU A 183 33.54 6.40 14.79
N GLN A 184 33.99 7.64 15.08
CA GLN A 184 35.40 8.03 14.91
C GLN A 184 35.75 9.35 15.61
N THR A 185 36.20 9.26 16.86
CA THR A 185 37.19 10.22 17.38
C THR A 185 38.49 9.45 17.59
N PRO A 186 39.46 9.50 16.66
CA PRO A 186 40.77 8.93 16.89
C PRO A 186 41.40 9.68 18.07
N GLN A 187 41.53 9.00 19.22
CA GLN A 187 42.41 9.47 20.29
C GLN A 187 43.84 9.51 19.74
N THR A 188 44.32 10.69 19.38
CA THR A 188 45.74 10.93 19.13
C THR A 188 46.42 11.04 20.50
N GLY A 189 46.84 9.90 21.03
CA GLY A 189 47.72 9.83 22.19
C GLY A 189 49.08 10.42 21.84
N ASN A 190 49.36 11.62 22.33
CA ASN A 190 50.71 12.19 22.29
C ASN A 190 51.62 11.42 23.25
N THR A 191 52.38 10.47 22.73
CA THR A 191 53.62 10.01 23.35
C THR A 191 54.71 10.00 22.28
N SER A 192 55.62 10.97 22.35
CA SER A 192 56.89 10.92 21.64
C SER A 192 58.01 11.15 22.65
N PRO A 193 58.97 10.22 22.80
CA PRO A 193 60.06 10.36 23.76
C PRO A 193 61.10 11.34 23.23
N ALA A 194 61.43 12.36 24.02
CA ALA A 194 62.53 13.27 23.72
C ALA A 194 63.87 12.51 23.82
N ALA A 195 64.59 12.45 22.70
CA ALA A 195 65.93 11.90 22.62
C ALA A 195 66.94 12.83 23.35
N PRO A 196 68.00 12.27 23.95
CA PRO A 196 69.00 13.03 24.69
C PRO A 196 70.05 13.59 23.72
N ASN A 197 70.43 14.86 23.85
CA ASN A 197 71.70 15.39 23.33
C ASN A 197 72.15 16.60 24.16
N GLU A 198 73.40 16.50 24.63
CA GLU A 198 74.32 17.49 25.22
C GLU A 198 74.14 17.94 26.68
#